data_AF-A0A2N9NIJ1-F1
#
_entry.id   AF-A0A2N9NIJ1-F1
#
_cell.length_a   1.000
_cell.length_b   1.000
_cell.length_c   1.000
_cell.angle_alpha   90.00
_cell.angle_beta   90.00
_cell.angle_gamma   90.00
#
_symmetry.space_group_name_H-M   'P 1'
#
loop_
_entity.id
_entity.type
_entity.pdbx_description
1 polymer ?
#
loop_
_entity_poly.entity_id
_entity_poly.type
_entity_poly.pdbx_seq_one_letter_code
_entity_poly.pdbx_strand_id
1 'polypeptide(L)'
;MKTGHPIRIDRRRHSLPAGGEFGRLDEVTRGKVQVVRVPDAVGQAQAVFGELRRLRGLGVSDWSRMAVLSSTHRELAQVRALLERNDIPVRWSPGQQAMPPLHQVREIHAFLQQLAQKRSCLVRARDLPALAAPELEADSRNPWTQFLQRMLEAWRSEAGDSELPVQEAIEFFYETCAESRRDFSYGTGVTLSTVHSAKGTEFDHVLLIGAWPLKRERAKSEEVRRAFYVGMTRARLSLAVFDRLDVRPSLPQTLAGSAVLQCRPTTATKNGRSATRTPNPGGSQADPDELRTGHDFRTWDFLADYEILGLDDIHLGFPAYFNQDHLIHKALVQLQPGDTVNLRPEEEQGLALFDGQGTRVARLSRKAAAEWTPRLPAVRTVRVLAMVHRSAEQQADAELRDKYQVLEWEVPVVEVVSELEDQEKGI
;
A
#
# COMPACT_ATOMS: atom_id res chain seq x y z
N MET A 1 -24.37 -19.23 -1.31
CA MET A 1 -23.75 -19.53 0.01
C MET A 1 -23.90 -21.02 0.30
N LYS A 2 -23.01 -21.65 1.08
CA LYS A 2 -23.19 -23.07 1.50
C LYS A 2 -24.38 -23.14 2.45
N THR A 3 -25.55 -23.53 1.96
CA THR A 3 -26.81 -23.59 2.73
C THR A 3 -26.90 -24.81 3.65
N GLY A 4 -26.03 -25.81 3.49
CA GLY A 4 -26.05 -27.07 4.26
C GLY A 4 -25.34 -27.04 5.62
N HIS A 5 -24.62 -25.97 5.96
CA HIS A 5 -23.94 -25.85 7.25
C HIS A 5 -24.31 -24.50 7.91
N PRO A 6 -25.13 -24.50 8.97
CA PRO A 6 -25.49 -23.26 9.64
C PRO A 6 -24.23 -22.62 10.24
N ILE A 7 -24.08 -21.32 10.02
CA ILE A 7 -23.02 -20.52 10.64
C ILE A 7 -23.29 -20.52 12.14
N ARG A 8 -22.36 -21.06 12.92
CA ARG A 8 -22.43 -21.13 14.39
C ARG A 8 -21.30 -20.29 14.98
N ILE A 9 -21.58 -19.65 16.10
CA ILE A 9 -20.55 -18.96 16.88
C ILE A 9 -19.52 -19.99 17.32
N ASP A 10 -18.23 -19.65 17.22
CA ASP A 10 -17.15 -20.48 17.73
C ASP A 10 -17.40 -20.82 19.21
N ARG A 11 -17.38 -22.11 19.54
CA ARG A 11 -17.60 -22.62 20.91
C ARG A 11 -16.65 -21.99 21.92
N ARG A 12 -15.44 -21.60 21.50
CA ARG A 12 -14.46 -20.92 22.35
C ARG A 12 -14.85 -19.48 22.72
N ARG A 13 -15.77 -18.87 21.97
CA ARG A 13 -16.25 -17.50 22.20
C ARG A 13 -17.56 -17.43 22.98
N HIS A 14 -18.16 -18.58 23.31
CA HIS A 14 -19.41 -18.63 24.07
C HIS A 14 -19.29 -18.09 25.50
N SER A 15 -18.08 -18.14 26.08
CA SER A 15 -17.79 -17.61 27.43
C SER A 15 -17.43 -16.13 27.45
N LEU A 16 -17.27 -15.49 26.27
CA LEU A 16 -16.98 -14.06 26.18
C LEU A 16 -18.28 -13.25 26.33
N PRO A 17 -18.23 -12.06 26.96
CA PRO A 17 -19.39 -11.19 27.05
C PRO A 17 -19.87 -10.76 25.65
N ALA A 18 -21.15 -10.44 25.52
CA ALA A 18 -21.68 -9.86 24.29
C ALA A 18 -20.89 -8.58 23.94
N GLY A 19 -20.30 -8.55 22.74
CA GLY A 19 -19.41 -7.48 22.29
C GLY A 19 -17.91 -7.72 22.52
N GLY A 20 -17.51 -8.85 23.11
CA GLY A 20 -16.11 -9.21 23.32
C GLY A 20 -15.34 -8.24 24.22
N GLU A 21 -14.01 -8.18 24.07
CA GLU A 21 -13.14 -7.29 24.86
C GLU A 21 -13.46 -5.81 24.63
N PHE A 22 -13.81 -5.44 23.39
CA PHE A 22 -14.20 -4.08 23.03
C PHE A 22 -15.60 -3.69 23.51
N GLY A 23 -16.43 -4.64 23.98
CA GLY A 23 -17.73 -4.34 24.57
C GLY A 23 -17.66 -3.45 25.82
N ARG A 24 -16.56 -3.53 26.57
CA ARG A 24 -16.30 -2.69 27.76
C ARG A 24 -15.46 -1.46 27.45
N LEU A 25 -14.57 -1.55 26.46
CA LEU A 25 -13.65 -0.46 26.09
C LEU A 25 -14.31 0.58 25.18
N ASP A 26 -15.23 0.15 24.31
CA ASP A 26 -15.90 1.01 23.35
C ASP A 26 -17.33 1.34 23.81
N GLU A 27 -17.49 2.51 24.45
CA GLU A 27 -18.81 2.98 24.91
C GLU A 27 -19.78 3.27 23.76
N VAL A 28 -19.27 3.52 22.54
CA VAL A 28 -20.05 3.91 21.37
C VAL A 28 -20.64 2.68 20.70
N THR A 29 -19.81 1.70 20.33
CA THR A 29 -20.30 0.50 19.66
C THR A 29 -20.77 -0.56 20.65
N ARG A 30 -20.23 -0.57 21.88
CA ARG A 30 -20.41 -1.63 22.88
C ARG A 30 -20.17 -3.03 22.28
N GLY A 31 -19.20 -3.11 21.36
CA GLY A 31 -18.85 -4.34 20.63
C GLY A 31 -19.86 -4.79 19.58
N LYS A 32 -20.78 -3.92 19.16
CA LYS A 32 -21.67 -4.16 18.02
C LYS A 32 -20.97 -3.84 16.71
N VAL A 33 -21.44 -4.47 15.62
CA VAL A 33 -20.98 -4.12 14.26
C VAL A 33 -21.48 -2.73 13.91
N GLN A 34 -20.57 -1.84 13.54
CA GLN A 34 -20.92 -0.47 13.18
C GLN A 34 -21.18 -0.37 11.67
N VAL A 35 -22.28 0.27 11.28
CA VAL A 35 -22.54 0.66 9.89
C VAL A 35 -22.53 2.18 9.82
N VAL A 36 -21.49 2.75 9.21
CA VAL A 36 -21.26 4.19 9.11
C VAL A 36 -21.77 4.69 7.77
N ARG A 37 -22.80 5.56 7.78
CA ARG A 37 -23.39 6.12 6.55
C ARG A 37 -22.61 7.33 6.08
N VAL A 38 -22.05 7.28 4.88
CA VAL A 38 -21.19 8.32 4.32
C VAL A 38 -21.77 8.84 3.00
N PRO A 39 -21.68 10.14 2.72
CA PRO A 39 -22.31 10.73 1.54
C PRO A 39 -21.74 10.16 0.23
N ASP A 40 -20.42 10.12 0.11
CA ASP A 40 -19.68 9.81 -1.11
C ASP A 40 -18.33 9.13 -0.81
N ALA A 41 -17.48 8.99 -1.82
CA ALA A 41 -16.15 8.39 -1.69
C ALA A 41 -15.18 9.22 -0.80
N VAL A 42 -15.22 10.55 -0.92
CA VAL A 42 -14.40 11.46 -0.12
C VAL A 42 -14.77 11.35 1.37
N GLY A 43 -16.06 11.42 1.67
CA GLY A 43 -16.62 11.25 3.00
C GLY A 43 -16.38 9.85 3.56
N GLN A 44 -16.33 8.82 2.71
CA GLN A 44 -15.90 7.48 3.13
C GLN A 44 -14.47 7.47 3.63
N ALA A 45 -13.51 8.04 2.88
CA ALA A 45 -12.13 8.12 3.30
C ALA A 45 -11.95 8.90 4.61
N GLN A 46 -12.63 10.04 4.75
CA GLN A 46 -12.61 10.84 5.98
C GLN A 46 -13.18 10.09 7.19
N ALA A 47 -14.28 9.36 6.99
CA ALA A 47 -14.89 8.56 8.05
C ALA A 47 -14.00 7.39 8.47
N VAL A 48 -13.30 6.76 7.51
CA VAL A 48 -12.29 5.72 7.78
C VAL A 48 -11.16 6.27 8.63
N PHE A 49 -10.62 7.44 8.29
CA PHE A 49 -9.58 8.11 9.09
C PHE A 49 -10.06 8.43 10.52
N GLY A 50 -11.29 8.95 10.65
CA GLY A 50 -11.89 9.21 11.96
C GLY A 50 -12.01 7.95 12.80
N GLU A 51 -12.42 6.84 12.20
CA GLU A 51 -12.56 5.55 12.88
C GLU A 51 -11.21 4.94 13.28
N LEU A 52 -10.20 5.04 12.42
CA LEU A 52 -8.83 4.62 12.74
C LEU A 52 -8.27 5.40 13.94
N ARG A 53 -8.49 6.72 13.98
CA ARG A 53 -8.10 7.55 15.14
C ARG A 53 -8.88 7.20 16.40
N ARG A 54 -10.17 6.88 16.26
CA ARG A 54 -11.00 6.43 17.38
C ARG A 54 -10.46 5.14 17.98
N LEU A 55 -10.14 4.14 17.15
CA LEU A 55 -9.53 2.88 17.59
C LEU A 55 -8.18 3.09 18.28
N ARG A 56 -7.36 4.05 17.81
CA ARG A 56 -6.14 4.46 18.53
C ARG A 56 -6.46 5.03 19.92
N GLY A 57 -7.45 5.91 20.01
CA GLY A 57 -7.89 6.50 21.28
C GLY A 57 -8.43 5.46 22.27
N LEU A 58 -8.95 4.33 21.77
CA LEU A 58 -9.40 3.19 22.57
C LEU A 58 -8.27 2.25 23.03
N GLY A 59 -7.01 2.56 22.70
CA GLY A 59 -5.84 1.83 23.19
C GLY A 59 -5.24 0.82 22.21
N VAL A 60 -5.62 0.83 20.92
CA VAL A 60 -4.96 -0.02 19.92
C VAL A 60 -3.58 0.57 19.58
N SER A 61 -2.52 0.00 20.15
CA SER A 61 -1.16 0.52 20.03
C SER A 61 -0.47 0.25 18.69
N ASP A 62 -0.90 -0.75 17.93
CA ASP A 62 -0.29 -1.16 16.66
C ASP A 62 -1.26 -0.99 15.48
N TRP A 63 -0.83 -0.22 14.48
CA TRP A 63 -1.55 0.00 13.22
C TRP A 63 -1.68 -1.28 12.40
N SER A 64 -0.74 -2.20 12.54
CA SER A 64 -0.69 -3.47 11.78
C SER A 64 -1.84 -4.42 12.12
N ARG A 65 -2.51 -4.19 13.26
CA ARG A 65 -3.71 -4.94 13.68
C ARG A 65 -4.99 -4.46 12.98
N MET A 66 -4.92 -3.33 12.29
CA MET A 66 -6.04 -2.71 11.58
C MET A 66 -5.92 -2.98 10.08
N ALA A 67 -7.03 -3.35 9.45
CA ALA A 67 -7.12 -3.53 8.02
C ALA A 67 -8.31 -2.76 7.44
N VAL A 68 -8.06 -2.10 6.31
CA VAL A 68 -9.10 -1.50 5.47
C VAL A 68 -9.25 -2.37 4.23
N LEU A 69 -10.44 -2.94 4.07
CA LEU A 69 -10.74 -3.87 2.99
C LEU A 69 -11.72 -3.24 2.01
N SER A 70 -11.43 -3.33 0.71
CA SER A 70 -12.33 -2.89 -0.35
C SER A 70 -12.55 -3.96 -1.42
N SER A 71 -13.59 -3.80 -2.22
CA SER A 71 -13.73 -4.52 -3.48
C SER A 71 -12.93 -3.91 -4.64
N THR A 72 -12.54 -2.63 -4.53
CA THR A 72 -11.83 -1.91 -5.61
C THR A 72 -10.53 -1.26 -5.10
N HIS A 73 -9.50 -1.24 -5.96
CA HIS A 73 -8.23 -0.57 -5.65
C HIS A 73 -8.37 0.95 -5.58
N ARG A 74 -9.24 1.54 -6.40
CA ARG A 74 -9.49 2.99 -6.42
C ARG A 74 -9.95 3.54 -5.07
N GLU A 75 -10.83 2.83 -4.36
CA GLU A 75 -11.28 3.26 -3.02
C GLU A 75 -10.16 3.15 -1.98
N LEU A 76 -9.27 2.16 -2.12
CA LEU A 76 -8.09 2.04 -1.24
C LEU A 76 -7.07 3.15 -1.50
N ALA A 77 -6.88 3.56 -2.76
CA ALA A 77 -6.02 4.68 -3.15
C ALA A 77 -6.42 5.99 -2.43
N GLN A 78 -7.72 6.28 -2.36
CA GLN A 78 -8.22 7.48 -1.69
C GLN A 78 -7.97 7.46 -0.18
N VAL A 79 -8.19 6.31 0.45
CA VAL A 79 -7.88 6.12 1.87
C VAL A 79 -6.37 6.25 2.10
N ARG A 80 -5.55 5.62 1.25
CA ARG A 80 -4.08 5.70 1.32
C ARG A 80 -3.60 7.15 1.28
N ALA A 81 -4.10 7.94 0.34
CA ALA A 81 -3.74 9.35 0.21
C ALA A 81 -4.02 10.14 1.50
N LEU A 82 -5.18 9.89 2.11
CA LEU A 82 -5.54 10.56 3.36
C LEU A 82 -4.67 10.10 4.54
N LEU A 83 -4.32 8.82 4.61
CA LEU A 83 -3.46 8.27 5.67
C LEU A 83 -2.02 8.77 5.54
N GLU A 84 -1.42 8.72 4.35
CA GLU A 84 -0.06 9.22 4.10
C GLU A 84 0.06 10.71 4.42
N ARG A 85 -0.96 11.53 4.13
CA ARG A 85 -0.98 12.97 4.46
C ARG A 85 -1.00 13.27 5.95
N ASN A 86 -1.46 12.32 6.77
CA ASN A 86 -1.55 12.46 8.23
C ASN A 86 -0.45 11.65 8.93
N ASP A 87 0.61 11.28 8.21
CA ASP A 87 1.74 10.49 8.71
C ASP A 87 1.33 9.15 9.36
N ILE A 88 0.20 8.58 8.92
CA ILE A 88 -0.22 7.25 9.36
C ILE A 88 0.48 6.21 8.48
N PRO A 89 1.25 5.28 9.06
CA PRO A 89 1.96 4.28 8.29
C PRO A 89 0.97 3.29 7.67
N VAL A 90 1.15 3.04 6.37
CA VAL A 90 0.26 2.21 5.56
C VAL A 90 1.03 1.02 4.99
N ARG A 91 0.44 -0.16 5.11
CA ARG A 91 0.87 -1.36 4.41
C ARG A 91 -0.05 -1.60 3.22
N TRP A 92 0.49 -1.69 2.02
CA TRP A 92 -0.29 -1.92 0.81
C TRP A 92 0.40 -2.93 -0.11
N SER A 93 -0.35 -3.58 -0.99
CA SER A 93 0.20 -4.56 -1.93
C SER A 93 -0.11 -4.11 -3.36
N PRO A 94 0.92 -3.88 -4.20
CA PRO A 94 0.71 -3.60 -5.62
C PRO A 94 0.11 -4.81 -6.33
N GLY A 95 -0.64 -4.55 -7.40
CA GLY A 95 -1.13 -5.61 -8.27
C GLY A 95 0.01 -6.42 -8.89
N GLN A 96 -0.24 -7.71 -9.16
CA GLN A 96 0.77 -8.68 -9.62
C GLN A 96 1.58 -8.22 -10.85
N GLN A 97 0.92 -7.48 -11.76
CA GLN A 97 1.49 -7.08 -13.04
C GLN A 97 2.49 -5.92 -12.93
N ALA A 98 2.39 -5.13 -11.86
CA ALA A 98 3.24 -3.97 -11.64
C ALA A 98 4.57 -4.30 -10.96
N MET A 99 4.72 -5.52 -10.43
CA MET A 99 5.89 -5.89 -9.64
C MET A 99 7.04 -6.41 -10.51
N PRO A 100 8.26 -5.84 -10.38
CA PRO A 100 9.42 -6.39 -11.04
C PRO A 100 9.78 -7.77 -10.46
N PRO A 101 10.54 -8.60 -11.20
CA PRO A 101 11.11 -9.82 -10.64
C PRO A 101 12.02 -9.47 -9.46
N LEU A 102 11.74 -10.03 -8.29
CA LEU A 102 12.41 -9.62 -7.05
C LEU A 102 13.93 -9.88 -7.08
N HIS A 103 14.38 -10.94 -7.75
CA HIS A 103 15.80 -11.24 -7.92
C HIS A 103 16.58 -10.20 -8.75
N GLN A 104 15.89 -9.34 -9.49
CA GLN A 104 16.50 -8.25 -10.27
C GLN A 104 16.53 -6.93 -9.48
N VAL A 105 15.85 -6.85 -8.34
CA VAL A 105 15.90 -5.63 -7.51
C VAL A 105 17.31 -5.46 -6.98
N ARG A 106 17.87 -4.25 -7.07
CA ARG A 106 19.27 -3.91 -6.81
C ARG A 106 19.84 -4.59 -5.57
N GLU A 107 19.20 -4.44 -4.42
CA GLU A 107 19.67 -4.96 -3.14
C GLU A 107 19.73 -6.49 -3.14
N ILE A 108 18.73 -7.14 -3.73
CA ILE A 108 18.66 -8.60 -3.82
C ILE A 108 19.64 -9.12 -4.88
N HIS A 109 19.72 -8.44 -6.02
CA HIS A 109 20.63 -8.78 -7.10
C HIS A 109 22.09 -8.70 -6.67
N ALA A 110 22.48 -7.60 -6.00
CA ALA A 110 23.83 -7.41 -5.49
C ALA A 110 24.22 -8.55 -4.53
N PHE A 111 23.34 -8.91 -3.60
CA PHE A 111 23.55 -10.04 -2.71
C PHE A 111 23.69 -11.37 -3.47
N LEU A 112 22.79 -11.67 -4.42
CA LEU A 112 22.85 -12.89 -5.23
C LEU A 112 24.13 -12.96 -6.07
N GLN A 113 24.64 -11.84 -6.58
CA GLN A 113 25.91 -11.78 -7.32
C GLN A 113 27.10 -12.10 -6.40
N GLN A 114 27.12 -11.56 -5.18
CA GLN A 114 28.16 -11.89 -4.21
C GLN A 114 28.16 -13.39 -3.86
N LEU A 115 26.97 -14.00 -3.73
CA LEU A 115 26.85 -15.44 -3.52
C LEU A 115 27.31 -16.24 -4.75
N ALA A 116 26.94 -15.81 -5.96
CA ALA A 116 27.31 -16.49 -7.20
C ALA A 116 28.84 -16.58 -7.37
N GLN A 117 29.60 -15.57 -6.93
CA GLN A 117 31.07 -15.60 -6.92
C GLN A 117 31.65 -16.67 -5.97
N LYS A 118 30.90 -17.09 -4.94
CA LYS A 118 31.29 -18.10 -3.94
C LYS A 118 30.51 -19.40 -4.07
N ARG A 119 29.90 -19.68 -5.23
CA ARG A 119 29.02 -20.84 -5.46
C ARG A 119 29.60 -22.21 -5.08
N SER A 120 30.92 -22.37 -5.16
CA SER A 120 31.63 -23.62 -4.84
C SER A 120 32.06 -23.73 -3.38
N CYS A 121 31.76 -22.73 -2.55
CA CYS A 121 32.09 -22.72 -1.14
C CYS A 121 30.94 -23.32 -0.31
N LEU A 122 31.30 -23.82 0.88
CA LEU A 122 30.34 -24.15 1.93
C LEU A 122 30.21 -22.92 2.84
N VAL A 123 28.98 -22.59 3.21
CA VAL A 123 28.69 -21.46 4.09
C VAL A 123 27.69 -21.90 5.15
N ARG A 124 27.80 -21.35 6.36
CA ARG A 124 26.76 -21.49 7.38
C ARG A 124 25.75 -20.37 7.21
N ALA A 125 24.48 -20.67 7.47
CA ALA A 125 23.43 -19.65 7.38
C ALA A 125 23.68 -18.43 8.27
N ARG A 126 24.40 -18.60 9.40
CA ARG A 126 24.79 -17.51 10.30
C ARG A 126 25.75 -16.48 9.69
N ASP A 127 26.53 -16.88 8.67
CA ASP A 127 27.58 -16.05 8.08
C ASP A 127 27.05 -15.25 6.87
N LEU A 128 25.90 -15.65 6.31
CA LEU A 128 25.27 -14.97 5.18
C LEU A 128 24.86 -13.52 5.47
N PRO A 129 24.31 -13.16 6.65
CA PRO A 129 24.03 -11.76 6.98
C PRO A 129 25.28 -10.87 6.96
N ALA A 130 26.46 -11.40 7.30
CA ALA A 130 27.71 -10.65 7.24
C ALA A 130 28.17 -10.40 5.80
N LEU A 131 27.82 -11.30 4.86
CA LEU A 131 28.06 -11.10 3.43
C LEU A 131 27.09 -10.06 2.85
N ALA A 132 25.85 -10.04 3.32
CA ALA A 132 24.86 -9.04 2.93
C ALA A 132 25.03 -7.68 3.65
N ALA A 133 26.06 -7.50 4.48
CA ALA A 133 26.24 -6.29 5.30
C ALA A 133 26.22 -4.99 4.47
N PRO A 134 26.86 -4.89 3.28
CA PRO A 134 26.79 -3.68 2.46
C PRO A 134 25.36 -3.29 2.05
N GLU A 135 24.53 -4.27 1.74
CA GLU A 135 23.12 -4.09 1.35
C GLU A 135 22.20 -3.90 2.56
N LEU A 136 22.59 -4.43 3.73
CA LEU A 136 21.85 -4.37 4.98
C LEU A 136 22.13 -3.11 5.81
N GLU A 137 23.30 -2.49 5.63
CA GLU A 137 23.65 -1.19 6.21
C GLU A 137 22.97 -0.02 5.48
N ALA A 138 22.45 -0.27 4.28
CA ALA A 138 21.58 0.68 3.58
C ALA A 138 20.32 0.96 4.42
N ASP A 139 19.76 2.17 4.29
CA ASP A 139 18.65 2.71 5.09
C ASP A 139 17.63 1.65 5.52
N SER A 140 17.48 1.45 6.84
CA SER A 140 16.52 0.49 7.42
C SER A 140 15.06 0.69 6.98
N ARG A 141 14.73 1.84 6.38
CA ARG A 141 13.42 2.12 5.78
C ARG A 141 13.24 1.50 4.40
N ASN A 142 14.31 1.03 3.76
CA ASN A 142 14.25 0.40 2.45
C ASN A 142 13.49 -0.93 2.53
N PRO A 143 12.36 -1.08 1.80
CA PRO A 143 11.55 -2.30 1.83
C PRO A 143 12.32 -3.53 1.33
N TRP A 144 13.31 -3.35 0.45
CA TRP A 144 14.08 -4.44 -0.14
C TRP A 144 15.13 -4.98 0.82
N THR A 145 15.78 -4.10 1.58
CA THR A 145 16.66 -4.49 2.69
C THR A 145 15.89 -5.28 3.76
N GLN A 146 14.70 -4.82 4.15
CA GLN A 146 13.84 -5.57 5.09
C GLN A 146 13.41 -6.94 4.53
N PHE A 147 13.15 -7.02 3.23
CA PHE A 147 12.83 -8.30 2.58
C PHE A 147 14.02 -9.25 2.56
N LEU A 148 15.22 -8.75 2.24
CA LEU A 148 16.46 -9.51 2.28
C LEU A 148 16.71 -10.08 3.69
N GLN A 149 16.51 -9.28 4.75
CA GLN A 149 16.60 -9.76 6.14
C GLN A 149 15.63 -10.90 6.42
N ARG A 150 14.38 -10.80 5.96
CA ARG A 150 13.38 -11.88 6.13
C ARG A 150 13.79 -13.15 5.39
N MET A 151 14.34 -13.04 4.18
CA MET A 151 14.83 -14.20 3.43
C MET A 151 16.01 -14.88 4.12
N LEU A 152 16.96 -14.10 4.65
CA LEU A 152 18.11 -14.62 5.39
C LEU A 152 17.67 -15.37 6.65
N GLU A 153 16.70 -14.85 7.39
CA GLU A 153 16.17 -15.52 8.57
C GLU A 153 15.37 -16.78 8.21
N ALA A 154 14.60 -16.76 7.11
CA ALA A 154 13.90 -17.95 6.61
C ALA A 154 14.89 -19.07 6.25
N TRP A 155 15.95 -18.74 5.49
CA TRP A 155 17.02 -19.68 5.17
C TRP A 155 17.70 -20.22 6.43
N ARG A 156 18.00 -19.35 7.40
CA ARG A 156 18.59 -19.77 8.69
C ARG A 156 17.69 -20.73 9.45
N SER A 157 16.38 -20.52 9.42
CA SER A 157 15.42 -21.44 10.07
C SER A 157 15.38 -22.81 9.37
N GLU A 158 15.58 -22.85 8.05
CA GLU A 158 15.53 -24.09 7.27
C GLU A 158 16.84 -24.87 7.29
N ALA A 159 17.96 -24.19 7.02
CA ALA A 159 19.30 -24.77 7.01
C ALA A 159 19.86 -25.05 8.42
N GLY A 160 19.33 -24.33 9.43
CA GLY A 160 19.89 -24.31 10.78
C GLY A 160 21.31 -23.74 10.79
N ASP A 161 22.24 -24.45 11.41
CA ASP A 161 23.66 -24.09 11.48
C ASP A 161 24.55 -25.05 10.68
N SER A 162 23.96 -25.77 9.74
CA SER A 162 24.67 -26.71 8.88
C SER A 162 25.54 -25.96 7.86
N GLU A 163 26.68 -26.55 7.51
CA GLU A 163 27.49 -26.08 6.37
C GLU A 163 26.88 -26.64 5.09
N LEU A 164 26.22 -25.77 4.32
CA LEU A 164 25.59 -26.12 3.05
C LEU A 164 26.30 -25.45 1.87
N PRO A 165 26.28 -26.06 0.68
CA PRO A 165 26.73 -25.42 -0.55
C PRO A 165 26.01 -24.09 -0.78
N VAL A 166 26.76 -23.06 -1.16
CA VAL A 166 26.19 -21.74 -1.50
C VAL A 166 25.17 -21.86 -2.64
N GLN A 167 25.33 -22.83 -3.54
CA GLN A 167 24.37 -23.10 -4.61
C GLN A 167 22.95 -23.41 -4.09
N GLU A 168 22.81 -24.17 -3.00
CA GLU A 168 21.50 -24.47 -2.40
C GLU A 168 20.85 -23.21 -1.84
N ALA A 169 21.63 -22.34 -1.21
CA ALA A 169 21.14 -21.04 -0.74
C ALA A 169 20.69 -20.14 -1.90
N ILE A 170 21.44 -20.11 -3.01
CA ILE A 170 21.06 -19.36 -4.22
C ILE A 170 19.72 -19.86 -4.76
N GLU A 171 19.55 -21.17 -4.90
CA GLU A 171 18.30 -21.79 -5.38
C GLU A 171 17.13 -21.43 -4.47
N PHE A 172 17.32 -21.56 -3.15
CA PHE A 172 16.32 -21.16 -2.15
C PHE A 172 15.92 -19.68 -2.28
N PHE A 173 16.89 -18.77 -2.46
CA PHE A 173 16.59 -17.34 -2.60
C PHE A 173 15.85 -17.02 -3.91
N TYR A 174 16.19 -17.68 -5.03
CA TYR A 174 15.45 -17.53 -6.28
C TYR A 174 14.01 -18.02 -6.17
N GLU A 175 13.80 -19.17 -5.53
CA GLU A 175 12.47 -19.73 -5.27
C GLU A 175 11.65 -18.80 -4.36
N THR A 176 12.22 -18.38 -3.23
CA THR A 176 11.59 -17.44 -2.30
C THR A 176 11.22 -16.12 -2.97
N CYS A 177 12.07 -15.60 -3.85
CA CYS A 177 11.80 -14.40 -4.66
C CYS A 177 10.61 -14.60 -5.62
N ALA A 178 10.55 -15.76 -6.28
CA ALA A 178 9.47 -16.07 -7.22
C ALA A 178 8.12 -16.26 -6.50
N GLU A 179 8.13 -16.92 -5.34
CA GLU A 179 6.94 -17.12 -4.52
C GLU A 179 6.44 -15.81 -3.92
N SER A 180 7.34 -15.04 -3.31
CA SER A 180 7.02 -13.80 -2.60
C SER A 180 6.57 -12.67 -3.53
N ARG A 181 6.88 -12.74 -4.84
CA ARG A 181 6.48 -11.73 -5.82
C ARG A 181 4.96 -11.45 -5.81
N ARG A 182 4.14 -12.46 -5.49
CA ARG A 182 2.67 -12.34 -5.48
C ARG A 182 2.12 -11.65 -4.25
N ASP A 183 2.76 -11.86 -3.10
CA ASP A 183 2.27 -11.45 -1.78
C ASP A 183 3.12 -10.32 -1.17
N PHE A 184 4.04 -9.77 -1.96
CA PHE A 184 4.90 -8.68 -1.51
C PHE A 184 4.07 -7.44 -1.19
N SER A 185 4.31 -6.87 0.00
CA SER A 185 3.64 -5.67 0.49
C SER A 185 4.66 -4.60 0.82
N TYR A 186 4.35 -3.36 0.47
CA TYR A 186 5.15 -2.18 0.79
C TYR A 186 4.62 -1.52 2.06
N GLY A 187 5.56 -1.01 2.87
CA GLY A 187 5.27 -0.31 4.11
C GLY A 187 4.84 -1.21 5.27
N THR A 188 4.71 -0.60 6.43
CA THR A 188 4.21 -1.21 7.67
C THR A 188 3.02 -0.38 8.17
N GLY A 189 2.18 -0.94 9.04
CA GLY A 189 1.02 -0.24 9.60
C GLY A 189 -0.32 -0.70 9.01
N VAL A 190 -1.25 0.23 8.78
CA VAL A 190 -2.65 -0.10 8.43
C VAL A 190 -2.67 -0.86 7.10
N THR A 191 -3.21 -2.09 7.12
CA THR A 191 -3.22 -2.94 5.93
C THR A 191 -4.34 -2.54 4.98
N LEU A 192 -3.99 -2.06 3.78
CA LEU A 192 -4.91 -1.80 2.68
C LEU A 192 -4.88 -2.98 1.71
N SER A 193 -6.00 -3.67 1.58
CA SER A 193 -6.09 -4.84 0.70
C SER A 193 -7.46 -4.94 0.06
N THR A 194 -7.52 -5.58 -1.10
CA THR A 194 -8.81 -6.02 -1.62
C THR A 194 -9.32 -7.22 -0.81
N VAL A 195 -10.63 -7.42 -0.79
CA VAL A 195 -11.25 -8.57 -0.12
C VAL A 195 -10.83 -9.90 -0.75
N HIS A 196 -10.49 -9.91 -2.04
CA HIS A 196 -10.00 -11.11 -2.73
C HIS A 196 -8.61 -11.50 -2.24
N SER A 197 -7.70 -10.53 -2.10
CA SER A 197 -6.34 -10.76 -1.61
C SER A 197 -6.29 -11.06 -0.11
N ALA A 198 -7.24 -10.56 0.68
CA ALA A 198 -7.33 -10.82 2.12
C ALA A 198 -7.96 -12.19 2.47
N LYS A 199 -8.17 -13.07 1.50
CA LYS A 199 -8.78 -14.38 1.74
C LYS A 199 -7.80 -15.27 2.51
N GLY A 200 -8.20 -15.70 3.71
CA GLY A 200 -7.38 -16.57 4.57
C GLY A 200 -6.58 -15.83 5.64
N THR A 201 -6.53 -14.49 5.59
CA THR A 201 -5.97 -13.66 6.67
C THR A 201 -7.05 -13.25 7.66
N GLU A 202 -6.66 -12.91 8.88
CA GLU A 202 -7.55 -12.38 9.91
C GLU A 202 -6.91 -11.16 10.56
N PHE A 203 -7.73 -10.16 10.87
CA PHE A 203 -7.28 -8.92 11.50
C PHE A 203 -8.14 -8.65 12.74
N ASP A 204 -7.57 -7.98 13.74
CA ASP A 204 -8.30 -7.63 14.96
C ASP A 204 -9.41 -6.62 14.64
N HIS A 205 -9.09 -5.61 13.83
CA HIS A 205 -10.01 -4.54 13.45
C HIS A 205 -10.12 -4.45 11.93
N VAL A 206 -11.34 -4.57 11.40
CA VAL A 206 -11.60 -4.48 9.96
C VAL A 206 -12.56 -3.33 9.66
N LEU A 207 -12.12 -2.46 8.75
CA LEU A 207 -12.91 -1.39 8.16
C LEU A 207 -13.25 -1.80 6.72
N LEU A 208 -14.49 -2.17 6.48
CA LEU A 208 -14.97 -2.60 5.17
C LEU A 208 -15.52 -1.40 4.41
N ILE A 209 -14.79 -0.97 3.38
CA ILE A 209 -15.11 0.20 2.56
C ILE A 209 -15.63 -0.21 1.19
N GLY A 210 -16.23 0.75 0.52
CA GLY A 210 -16.67 0.67 -0.87
C GLY A 210 -18.16 0.82 -1.11
N ALA A 211 -18.55 0.87 -2.39
CA ALA A 211 -19.93 1.12 -2.80
C ALA A 211 -20.89 -0.08 -2.64
N TRP A 212 -20.38 -1.32 -2.70
CA TRP A 212 -21.15 -2.58 -2.54
C TRP A 212 -22.55 -2.58 -3.20
N PRO A 213 -22.67 -2.29 -4.52
CA PRO A 213 -23.96 -2.13 -5.18
C PRO A 213 -24.69 -3.47 -5.33
N LEU A 214 -25.99 -3.46 -5.08
CA LEU A 214 -26.91 -4.54 -5.41
C LEU A 214 -27.23 -4.49 -6.91
N LYS A 215 -26.50 -5.29 -7.70
CA LYS A 215 -26.74 -5.42 -9.15
C LYS A 215 -28.05 -6.17 -9.43
N ARG A 216 -28.75 -5.78 -10.51
CA ARG A 216 -30.00 -6.44 -10.95
C ARG A 216 -29.78 -7.89 -11.40
N GLU A 217 -28.61 -8.20 -11.94
CA GLU A 217 -28.23 -9.56 -12.30
C GLU A 217 -27.93 -10.40 -11.06
N ARG A 218 -28.68 -11.49 -10.87
CA ARG A 218 -28.58 -12.37 -9.70
C ARG A 218 -27.19 -12.98 -9.50
N ALA A 219 -26.51 -13.36 -10.58
CA ALA A 219 -25.17 -13.94 -10.51
C ALA A 219 -24.13 -12.94 -9.96
N LYS A 220 -24.07 -11.73 -10.54
CA LYS A 220 -23.17 -10.66 -10.08
C LYS A 220 -23.54 -10.18 -8.67
N SER A 221 -24.83 -10.13 -8.32
CA SER A 221 -25.27 -9.77 -6.97
C SER A 221 -24.82 -10.79 -5.92
N GLU A 222 -24.91 -12.08 -6.23
CA GLU A 222 -24.40 -13.15 -5.35
C GLU A 222 -22.87 -13.12 -5.22
N GLU A 223 -22.14 -12.75 -6.27
CA GLU A 223 -20.69 -12.56 -6.20
C GLU A 223 -20.31 -11.41 -5.28
N VAL A 224 -20.92 -10.24 -5.44
CA VAL A 224 -20.69 -9.06 -4.57
C VAL A 224 -21.07 -9.40 -3.12
N ARG A 225 -22.17 -10.14 -2.90
CA ARG A 225 -22.57 -10.60 -1.55
C ARG A 225 -21.57 -11.59 -0.94
N ARG A 226 -20.99 -12.50 -1.74
CA ARG A 226 -19.96 -13.43 -1.27
C ARG A 226 -18.69 -12.67 -0.89
N ALA A 227 -18.24 -11.74 -1.72
CA ALA A 227 -17.11 -10.88 -1.41
C ALA A 227 -17.38 -10.10 -0.11
N PHE A 228 -18.52 -9.43 0.00
CA PHE A 228 -18.91 -8.68 1.19
C PHE A 228 -18.86 -9.54 2.46
N TYR A 229 -19.46 -10.74 2.41
CA TYR A 229 -19.40 -11.70 3.51
C TYR A 229 -17.97 -12.12 3.85
N VAL A 230 -17.13 -12.45 2.86
CA VAL A 230 -15.72 -12.80 3.09
C VAL A 230 -15.01 -11.66 3.82
N GLY A 231 -15.19 -10.41 3.39
CA GLY A 231 -14.63 -9.22 4.04
C GLY A 231 -15.05 -9.09 5.50
N MET A 232 -16.35 -9.24 5.79
CA MET A 232 -16.87 -9.21 7.17
C MET A 232 -16.25 -10.29 8.05
N THR A 233 -16.05 -11.50 7.51
CA THR A 233 -15.48 -12.61 8.29
C THR A 233 -13.98 -12.50 8.57
N ARG A 234 -13.29 -11.48 8.04
CA ARG A 234 -11.86 -11.25 8.34
C ARG A 234 -11.66 -10.60 9.72
N ALA A 235 -12.72 -10.04 10.30
CA ALA A 235 -12.68 -9.32 11.58
C ALA A 235 -12.69 -10.28 12.78
N ARG A 236 -11.72 -10.13 13.69
CA ARG A 236 -11.66 -10.91 14.93
C ARG A 236 -12.33 -10.22 16.11
N LEU A 237 -12.09 -8.91 16.29
CA LEU A 237 -12.55 -8.14 17.45
C LEU A 237 -13.60 -7.07 17.06
N SER A 238 -13.33 -6.23 16.07
CA SER A 238 -14.29 -5.20 15.64
C SER A 238 -14.44 -5.10 14.12
N LEU A 239 -15.66 -4.74 13.70
CA LEU A 239 -16.03 -4.56 12.29
C LEU A 239 -16.79 -3.24 12.14
N ALA A 240 -16.27 -2.37 11.29
CA ALA A 240 -16.95 -1.17 10.81
C ALA A 240 -17.21 -1.31 9.31
N VAL A 241 -18.45 -1.13 8.88
CA VAL A 241 -18.88 -1.18 7.47
C VAL A 241 -19.29 0.23 7.05
N PHE A 242 -18.76 0.71 5.93
CA PHE A 242 -19.09 2.03 5.41
C PHE A 242 -20.15 1.93 4.31
N ASP A 243 -21.30 2.56 4.51
CA ASP A 243 -22.42 2.59 3.57
C ASP A 243 -22.45 3.92 2.81
N ARG A 244 -22.10 3.86 1.52
CA ARG A 244 -22.09 5.00 0.59
C ARG A 244 -23.50 5.35 0.13
N LEU A 245 -23.96 6.56 0.46
CA LEU A 245 -25.33 7.02 0.18
C LEU A 245 -25.54 7.38 -1.30
N ASP A 246 -24.49 7.76 -2.00
CA ASP A 246 -24.47 8.04 -3.45
C ASP A 246 -24.75 6.81 -4.32
N VAL A 247 -24.44 5.61 -3.82
CA VAL A 247 -24.69 4.35 -4.55
C VAL A 247 -25.84 3.58 -3.92
N ARG A 248 -26.95 3.47 -4.67
CA ARG A 248 -28.16 2.76 -4.27
C ARG A 248 -28.72 1.89 -5.40
N PRO A 249 -29.27 0.70 -5.11
CA PRO A 249 -29.34 0.03 -3.81
C PRO A 249 -27.98 -0.57 -3.38
N SER A 250 -27.68 -0.59 -2.07
CA SER A 250 -26.40 -1.09 -1.51
C SER A 250 -26.60 -2.30 -0.59
N LEU A 251 -25.61 -3.19 -0.49
CA LEU A 251 -25.64 -4.31 0.45
C LEU A 251 -25.61 -3.86 1.93
N PRO A 252 -24.77 -2.89 2.35
CA PRO A 252 -24.73 -2.44 3.74
C PRO A 252 -26.09 -1.95 4.28
N GLN A 253 -26.95 -1.40 3.41
CA GLN A 253 -28.31 -0.99 3.78
C GLN A 253 -29.16 -2.18 4.29
N THR A 254 -28.89 -3.40 3.81
CA THR A 254 -29.63 -4.60 4.21
C THR A 254 -29.21 -5.16 5.57
N LEU A 255 -28.11 -4.65 6.16
CA LEU A 255 -27.67 -5.05 7.50
C LEU A 255 -28.55 -4.41 8.57
N ALA A 256 -29.52 -5.17 9.06
CA ALA A 256 -30.39 -4.80 10.17
C ALA A 256 -30.36 -5.91 11.25
N GLY A 257 -30.30 -5.51 12.52
CA GLY A 257 -30.34 -6.44 13.65
C GLY A 257 -29.91 -5.80 14.96
N SER A 258 -30.18 -6.46 16.09
CA SER A 258 -29.84 -5.99 17.43
C SER A 258 -28.32 -5.86 17.68
N ALA A 259 -27.52 -6.59 16.91
CA ALA A 259 -26.06 -6.58 16.90
C ALA A 259 -25.43 -5.56 15.94
N VAL A 260 -26.25 -4.77 15.22
CA VAL A 260 -25.79 -3.75 14.27
C VAL A 260 -26.15 -2.36 14.79
N LEU A 261 -25.18 -1.46 14.77
CA LEU A 261 -25.35 -0.05 15.13
C LEU A 261 -25.19 0.83 13.89
N GLN A 262 -26.27 1.49 13.49
CA GLN A 262 -26.27 2.45 12.38
C GLN A 262 -25.81 3.82 12.91
N CYS A 263 -24.68 4.30 12.41
CA CYS A 263 -24.08 5.57 12.83
C CYS A 263 -23.92 6.52 11.64
N ARG A 264 -23.93 7.81 11.91
CA ARG A 264 -23.35 8.82 11.01
C ARG A 264 -21.89 9.02 11.42
N PRO A 265 -20.98 9.37 10.50
CA PRO A 265 -19.61 9.68 10.85
C PRO A 265 -19.62 10.76 11.93
N THR A 266 -18.91 10.51 13.02
CA THR A 266 -18.69 11.51 14.05
C THR A 266 -17.73 12.54 13.48
N THR A 267 -18.24 13.47 12.66
CA THR A 267 -17.53 14.72 12.44
C THR A 267 -17.47 15.39 13.80
N ALA A 268 -16.28 15.54 14.34
CA ALA A 268 -16.05 16.32 15.55
C ALA A 268 -16.27 17.82 15.23
N THR A 269 -17.49 18.18 14.85
CA THR A 269 -17.95 19.56 14.87
C THR A 269 -18.38 19.86 16.30
N LYS A 270 -17.45 20.42 17.09
CA LYS A 270 -17.82 21.17 18.31
C LYS A 270 -18.64 22.39 17.89
N ASN A 271 -19.94 22.20 17.61
CA ASN A 271 -20.91 23.29 17.64
C ASN A 271 -21.60 23.26 19.00
N GLY A 272 -20.85 23.67 20.02
CA GLY A 272 -21.42 24.11 21.28
C GLY A 272 -21.99 25.51 21.13
N ARG A 273 -23.26 25.63 20.73
CA ARG A 273 -24.16 26.76 21.02
C ARG A 273 -25.57 26.14 21.04
N SER A 274 -26.35 26.15 22.12
CA SER A 274 -26.65 27.29 22.98
C SER A 274 -27.15 26.79 24.34
N ALA A 275 -26.45 27.14 25.42
CA ALA A 275 -27.07 27.29 26.74
C ALA A 275 -26.65 28.68 27.23
N THR A 276 -27.62 29.57 27.27
CA THR A 276 -27.55 30.92 27.79
C THR A 276 -26.94 30.95 29.18
N ARG A 277 -25.78 31.58 29.34
CA ARG A 277 -25.34 32.13 30.62
C ARG A 277 -24.55 33.42 30.41
N THR A 278 -24.99 34.43 31.14
CA THR A 278 -24.51 35.80 31.26
C THR A 278 -23.03 35.90 31.62
N PRO A 279 -22.35 37.01 31.27
CA PRO A 279 -20.92 37.18 31.45
C PRO A 279 -20.60 37.61 32.89
N ASN A 280 -19.50 37.10 33.43
CA ASN A 280 -18.83 37.71 34.58
C ASN A 280 -17.32 37.79 34.26
N PRO A 281 -16.64 38.94 34.46
CA PRO A 281 -15.23 39.12 34.16
C PRO A 281 -14.38 38.82 35.41
N GLY A 282 -13.31 38.05 35.25
CA GLY A 282 -12.34 37.79 36.31
C GLY A 282 -11.32 36.76 35.84
N GLY A 283 -10.09 37.22 35.61
CA GLY A 283 -9.05 36.44 34.93
C GLY A 283 -8.41 35.33 35.77
N SER A 284 -7.73 34.42 35.07
CA SER A 284 -6.40 33.90 35.44
C SER A 284 -5.90 32.96 34.34
N GLN A 285 -4.70 33.27 33.84
CA GLN A 285 -3.68 32.39 33.25
C GLN A 285 -4.13 31.24 32.33
N ALA A 286 -3.95 31.47 31.03
CA ALA A 286 -3.90 30.42 30.01
C ALA A 286 -2.49 29.78 29.98
N ASP A 287 -2.49 28.45 30.00
CA ASP A 287 -1.35 27.54 29.79
C ASP A 287 -0.85 27.64 28.33
N PRO A 288 0.45 27.62 28.01
CA PRO A 288 0.94 27.88 26.64
C PRO A 288 0.76 26.75 25.61
N ASP A 289 0.11 25.63 25.95
CA ASP A 289 0.12 24.42 25.11
C ASP A 289 -1.14 24.19 24.24
N GLU A 290 -2.05 25.17 24.17
CA GLU A 290 -3.26 25.09 23.32
C GLU A 290 -3.09 25.65 21.88
N LEU A 291 -1.88 26.06 21.49
CA LEU A 291 -1.60 26.61 20.16
C LEU A 291 -1.10 25.54 19.19
N ARG A 292 -1.92 24.54 18.84
CA ARG A 292 -1.70 23.74 17.62
C ARG A 292 -2.88 22.94 17.03
N THR A 293 -4.08 23.04 17.58
CA THR A 293 -5.27 22.38 16.98
C THR A 293 -6.16 23.39 16.26
N GLY A 294 -5.57 24.10 15.31
CA GLY A 294 -6.25 24.93 14.32
C GLY A 294 -5.89 24.45 12.92
N HIS A 295 -6.21 23.20 12.59
CA HIS A 295 -6.28 22.80 11.18
C HIS A 295 -7.73 22.91 10.75
N ASP A 296 -8.00 24.05 10.12
CA ASP A 296 -9.20 24.34 9.35
C ASP A 296 -9.39 23.19 8.35
N PHE A 297 -10.38 22.31 8.61
CA PHE A 297 -10.72 21.17 7.73
C PHE A 297 -11.45 21.62 6.44
N ARG A 298 -11.21 22.86 5.98
CA ARG A 298 -11.95 23.51 4.91
C ARG A 298 -11.04 23.94 3.76
N THR A 299 -10.55 22.95 3.00
CA THR A 299 -10.41 22.92 1.53
C THR A 299 -9.56 21.69 1.17
N TRP A 300 -10.22 20.58 0.83
CA TRP A 300 -9.55 19.35 0.39
C TRP A 300 -10.26 18.84 -0.87
N ASP A 301 -10.03 19.52 -2.00
CA ASP A 301 -10.79 19.38 -3.24
C ASP A 301 -10.27 18.29 -4.21
N PHE A 302 -9.43 17.34 -3.78
CA PHE A 302 -8.98 16.30 -4.70
C PHE A 302 -8.75 14.93 -4.09
N LEU A 303 -9.28 13.94 -4.80
CA LEU A 303 -8.99 12.52 -4.64
C LEU A 303 -7.63 12.24 -5.32
N ALA A 304 -6.79 11.39 -4.75
CA ALA A 304 -5.55 10.97 -5.40
C ALA A 304 -5.67 9.54 -5.92
N ASP A 305 -5.03 9.29 -7.06
CA ASP A 305 -4.84 7.95 -7.62
C ASP A 305 -3.37 7.56 -7.55
N TYR A 306 -3.14 6.25 -7.43
CA TYR A 306 -1.81 5.65 -7.34
C TYR A 306 -1.66 4.65 -8.47
N GLU A 307 -0.67 4.88 -9.32
CA GLU A 307 -0.37 3.99 -10.45
C GLU A 307 1.12 3.71 -10.49
N ILE A 308 1.48 2.47 -10.81
CA ILE A 308 2.88 2.05 -10.84
C ILE A 308 3.31 1.93 -12.30
N LEU A 309 4.38 2.64 -12.65
CA LEU A 309 5.07 2.48 -13.93
C LEU A 309 6.07 1.34 -13.79
N GLY A 310 5.66 0.18 -14.30
CA GLY A 310 6.45 -1.04 -14.27
C GLY A 310 7.46 -1.12 -15.40
N LEU A 311 8.00 -2.33 -15.59
CA LEU A 311 9.00 -2.60 -16.64
C LEU A 311 8.43 -2.48 -18.06
N ASP A 312 7.12 -2.67 -18.23
CA ASP A 312 6.44 -2.53 -19.53
C ASP A 312 6.20 -1.06 -19.92
N ASP A 313 6.20 -0.17 -18.92
CA ASP A 313 5.93 1.27 -19.09
C ASP A 313 7.22 2.08 -19.30
N ILE A 314 8.38 1.45 -19.13
CA ILE A 314 9.69 2.08 -19.20
C ILE A 314 10.47 1.49 -20.38
N HIS A 315 11.19 2.35 -21.10
CA HIS A 315 12.11 1.91 -22.14
C HIS A 315 13.35 1.26 -21.50
N LEU A 316 13.29 -0.06 -21.31
CA LEU A 316 14.28 -0.84 -20.57
C LEU A 316 15.72 -0.67 -21.05
N GLY A 317 15.96 -0.58 -22.36
CA GLY A 317 17.31 -0.41 -22.92
C GLY A 317 17.81 1.03 -22.97
N PHE A 318 17.10 2.00 -22.39
CA PHE A 318 17.44 3.42 -22.56
C PHE A 318 18.80 3.79 -21.93
N PRO A 319 19.10 3.39 -20.68
CA PRO A 319 20.41 3.68 -20.08
C PRO A 319 21.57 2.98 -20.79
N ALA A 320 21.29 1.87 -21.48
CA ALA A 320 22.29 1.06 -22.16
C ALA A 320 22.95 1.77 -23.36
N TYR A 321 22.31 2.79 -23.93
CA TYR A 321 22.88 3.58 -25.03
C TYR A 321 23.93 4.59 -24.60
N PHE A 322 24.13 4.79 -23.30
CA PHE A 322 25.11 5.73 -22.76
C PHE A 322 26.32 4.98 -22.22
N ASN A 323 27.53 5.50 -22.47
CA ASN A 323 28.76 4.96 -21.90
C ASN A 323 28.74 4.98 -20.37
N GLN A 324 29.62 4.19 -19.75
CA GLN A 324 29.68 4.00 -18.29
C GLN A 324 29.99 5.29 -17.50
N ASP A 325 30.68 6.26 -18.11
CA ASP A 325 31.05 7.54 -17.48
C ASP A 325 29.93 8.59 -17.55
N HIS A 326 28.86 8.31 -18.29
CA HIS A 326 27.75 9.23 -18.46
C HIS A 326 27.03 9.49 -17.14
N LEU A 327 26.55 10.73 -16.95
CA LEU A 327 25.89 11.17 -15.71
C LEU A 327 24.68 10.33 -15.31
N ILE A 328 24.04 9.67 -16.28
CA ILE A 328 22.89 8.78 -16.04
C ILE A 328 23.22 7.64 -15.07
N HIS A 329 24.39 7.00 -15.21
CA HIS A 329 24.75 5.86 -14.35
C HIS A 329 25.06 6.32 -12.93
N LYS A 330 25.66 7.51 -12.78
CA LYS A 330 25.86 8.13 -11.46
C LYS A 330 24.52 8.50 -10.81
N ALA A 331 23.59 9.05 -11.58
CA ALA A 331 22.25 9.39 -11.08
C ALA A 331 21.47 8.14 -10.68
N LEU A 332 21.51 7.07 -11.49
CA LEU A 332 20.84 5.81 -11.18
C LEU A 332 21.36 5.20 -9.87
N VAL A 333 22.68 5.13 -9.68
CA VAL A 333 23.30 4.60 -8.45
C VAL A 333 22.92 5.43 -7.22
N GLN A 334 22.76 6.75 -7.37
CA GLN A 334 22.36 7.63 -6.27
C GLN A 334 20.89 7.49 -5.87
N LEU A 335 20.01 7.13 -6.80
CA LEU A 335 18.58 6.97 -6.51
C LEU A 335 18.34 5.81 -5.56
N GLN A 336 17.57 6.06 -4.51
CA GLN A 336 17.14 5.06 -3.53
C GLN A 336 15.61 4.88 -3.56
N PRO A 337 15.09 3.70 -3.17
CA PRO A 337 13.67 3.53 -2.92
C PRO A 337 13.14 4.56 -1.92
N GLY A 338 12.08 5.28 -2.31
CA GLY A 338 11.50 6.41 -1.56
C GLY A 338 11.86 7.77 -2.13
N ASP A 339 12.89 7.89 -2.96
CA ASP A 339 13.28 9.16 -3.58
C ASP A 339 12.20 9.64 -4.56
N THR A 340 12.05 10.97 -4.66
CA THR A 340 11.13 11.59 -5.59
C THR A 340 11.82 11.95 -6.90
N VAL A 341 11.19 11.58 -8.02
CA VAL A 341 11.61 11.94 -9.37
C VAL A 341 10.55 12.82 -10.05
N ASN A 342 10.95 13.52 -11.10
CA ASN A 342 10.08 14.40 -11.87
C ASN A 342 9.76 13.76 -13.22
N LEU A 343 8.49 13.67 -13.57
CA LEU A 343 8.04 13.29 -14.92
C LEU A 343 7.94 14.55 -15.77
N ARG A 344 8.66 14.63 -16.89
CA ARG A 344 8.65 15.80 -17.80
C ARG A 344 8.59 15.38 -19.27
N PRO A 345 8.02 16.22 -20.15
CA PRO A 345 8.05 15.99 -21.58
C PRO A 345 9.44 16.19 -22.17
N GLU A 346 9.73 15.44 -23.22
CA GLU A 346 10.95 15.49 -24.02
C GLU A 346 10.68 16.16 -25.37
N GLU A 347 11.70 16.78 -25.97
CA GLU A 347 11.61 17.55 -27.22
C GLU A 347 11.11 16.71 -28.42
N GLU A 348 11.38 15.40 -28.44
CA GLU A 348 10.96 14.47 -29.50
C GLU A 348 9.82 13.53 -29.05
N GLN A 349 8.67 14.10 -28.68
CA GLN A 349 7.42 13.38 -28.38
C GLN A 349 7.62 12.17 -27.44
N GLY A 350 8.08 12.43 -26.22
CA GLY A 350 8.25 11.41 -25.19
C GLY A 350 8.08 11.97 -23.79
N LEU A 351 7.94 11.08 -22.80
CA LEU A 351 8.03 11.42 -21.38
C LEU A 351 9.27 10.77 -20.79
N ALA A 352 9.96 11.50 -19.92
CA ALA A 352 11.14 11.01 -19.23
C ALA A 352 11.09 11.34 -17.73
N LEU A 353 11.76 10.49 -16.96
CA LEU A 353 11.96 10.64 -15.52
C LEU A 353 13.30 11.35 -15.28
N PHE A 354 13.27 12.37 -14.43
CA PHE A 354 14.41 13.18 -14.03
C PHE A 354 14.62 13.11 -12.53
N ASP A 355 15.86 12.98 -12.10
CA ASP A 355 16.21 13.04 -10.67
C ASP A 355 16.05 14.48 -10.10
N GLY A 356 16.37 14.65 -8.81
CA GLY A 356 16.34 15.96 -8.14
C GLY A 356 17.37 16.97 -8.68
N GLN A 357 18.40 16.50 -9.40
CA GLN A 357 19.43 17.33 -10.04
C GLN A 357 19.09 17.69 -11.49
N GLY A 358 17.98 17.17 -12.03
CA GLY A 358 17.58 17.37 -13.42
C GLY A 358 18.30 16.43 -14.41
N THR A 359 18.98 15.39 -13.94
CA THR A 359 19.54 14.34 -14.78
C THR A 359 18.44 13.40 -15.23
N ARG A 360 18.43 13.06 -16.52
CA ARG A 360 17.49 12.08 -17.08
C ARG A 360 17.90 10.67 -16.67
N VAL A 361 17.04 9.98 -15.91
CA VAL A 361 17.30 8.65 -15.36
C VAL A 361 16.56 7.53 -16.11
N ALA A 362 15.41 7.83 -16.71
CA ALA A 362 14.67 6.86 -17.53
C ALA A 362 13.76 7.54 -18.54
N ARG A 363 13.38 6.80 -19.59
CA ARG A 363 12.39 7.23 -20.59
C ARG A 363 11.20 6.28 -20.55
N LEU A 364 9.97 6.80 -20.64
CA LEU A 364 8.77 5.96 -20.73
C LEU A 364 8.69 5.29 -22.11
N SER A 365 8.02 4.14 -22.17
CA SER A 365 7.70 3.46 -23.43
C SER A 365 6.76 4.35 -24.27
N ARG A 366 6.70 4.15 -25.60
CA ARG A 366 5.82 4.96 -26.47
C ARG A 366 4.35 4.88 -26.04
N LYS A 367 3.92 3.69 -25.60
CA LYS A 367 2.57 3.45 -25.09
C LYS A 367 2.32 4.24 -23.81
N ALA A 368 3.19 4.10 -22.82
CA ALA A 368 3.06 4.80 -21.55
C ALA A 368 3.17 6.32 -21.72
N ALA A 369 4.08 6.80 -22.58
CA ALA A 369 4.20 8.22 -22.89
C ALA A 369 2.89 8.79 -23.49
N ALA A 370 2.26 8.08 -24.42
CA ALA A 370 0.98 8.51 -25.01
C ALA A 370 -0.16 8.56 -23.98
N GLU A 371 -0.19 7.60 -23.05
CA GLU A 371 -1.19 7.54 -21.98
C GLU A 371 -1.00 8.64 -20.92
N TRP A 372 0.26 8.91 -20.56
CA TRP A 372 0.60 9.85 -19.48
C TRP A 372 0.75 11.30 -19.92
N THR A 373 0.97 11.56 -21.22
CA THR A 373 1.06 12.93 -21.75
C THR A 373 -0.17 13.79 -21.39
N PRO A 374 -1.42 13.34 -21.61
CA PRO A 374 -2.59 14.13 -21.22
C PRO A 374 -2.79 14.21 -19.70
N ARG A 375 -2.29 13.23 -18.93
CA ARG A 375 -2.42 13.16 -17.47
C ARG A 375 -1.32 13.91 -16.72
N LEU A 376 -0.29 14.39 -17.42
CA LEU A 376 0.88 15.03 -16.83
C LEU A 376 0.53 16.22 -15.91
N PRO A 377 -0.43 17.11 -16.23
CA PRO A 377 -0.79 18.22 -15.32
C PRO A 377 -1.36 17.77 -13.99
N ALA A 378 -1.97 16.58 -13.94
CA ALA A 378 -2.54 15.99 -12.73
C ALA A 378 -1.48 15.28 -11.87
N VAL A 379 -0.27 15.03 -12.39
CA VAL A 379 0.80 14.38 -11.62
C VAL A 379 1.30 15.32 -10.52
N ARG A 380 1.32 14.83 -9.28
CA ARG A 380 1.79 15.60 -8.12
C ARG A 380 3.14 15.11 -7.61
N THR A 381 3.34 13.81 -7.59
CA THR A 381 4.58 13.23 -7.08
C THR A 381 4.85 11.92 -7.79
N VAL A 382 6.11 11.67 -8.13
CA VAL A 382 6.57 10.38 -8.60
C VAL A 382 7.63 9.88 -7.63
N ARG A 383 7.46 8.66 -7.10
CA ARG A 383 8.32 8.07 -6.07
C ARG A 383 8.98 6.81 -6.62
N VAL A 384 10.26 6.62 -6.36
CA VAL A 384 10.98 5.38 -6.70
C VAL A 384 10.53 4.28 -5.75
N LEU A 385 10.02 3.17 -6.28
CA LEU A 385 9.69 1.97 -5.49
C LEU A 385 10.84 0.97 -5.45
N ALA A 386 11.55 0.81 -6.57
CA ALA A 386 12.63 -0.15 -6.69
C ALA A 386 13.59 0.27 -7.80
N MET A 387 14.84 -0.18 -7.67
CA MET A 387 15.83 -0.10 -8.73
C MET A 387 16.05 -1.51 -9.26
N VAL A 388 15.88 -1.71 -10.56
CA VAL A 388 15.92 -3.03 -11.20
C VAL A 388 17.15 -3.13 -12.08
N HIS A 389 18.00 -4.12 -11.81
CA HIS A 389 19.15 -4.46 -12.64
C HIS A 389 18.73 -5.14 -13.95
N ARG A 390 19.41 -4.77 -15.01
CA ARG A 390 19.23 -5.28 -16.37
C ARG A 390 20.60 -5.55 -16.99
N SER A 391 20.67 -6.60 -17.80
CA SER A 391 21.86 -6.92 -18.59
C SER A 391 21.56 -7.01 -20.08
N ALA A 392 22.58 -6.73 -20.89
CA ALA A 392 22.50 -6.82 -22.35
C ALA A 392 22.14 -8.25 -22.82
N GLU A 393 22.50 -9.28 -22.06
CA GLU A 393 22.18 -10.68 -22.37
C GLU A 393 20.67 -10.96 -22.38
N GLN A 394 19.90 -10.21 -21.59
CA GLN A 394 18.45 -10.33 -21.50
C GLN A 394 17.75 -9.74 -22.74
N GLN A 395 18.45 -8.97 -23.58
CA GLN A 395 17.92 -8.44 -24.83
C GLN A 395 17.96 -9.51 -25.91
N ALA A 396 16.82 -10.08 -26.30
CA ALA A 396 16.74 -11.12 -27.33
C ALA A 396 17.17 -10.64 -28.72
N ASP A 397 17.00 -9.35 -29.01
CA ASP A 397 17.38 -8.74 -30.28
C ASP A 397 18.88 -8.40 -30.33
N ALA A 398 19.62 -9.15 -31.14
CA ALA A 398 21.06 -8.97 -31.32
C ALA A 398 21.41 -7.58 -31.90
N GLU A 399 20.59 -7.02 -32.78
CA GLU A 399 20.85 -5.71 -33.39
C GLU A 399 20.70 -4.56 -32.40
N LEU A 400 19.79 -4.70 -31.42
CA LEU A 400 19.66 -3.76 -30.31
C LEU A 400 20.79 -3.95 -29.30
N ARG A 401 21.19 -5.20 -29.05
CA ARG A 401 22.29 -5.53 -28.13
C ARG A 401 23.62 -4.93 -28.59
N ASP A 402 23.93 -4.98 -29.88
CA ASP A 402 25.15 -4.42 -30.45
C ASP A 402 25.23 -2.89 -30.37
N LYS A 403 24.09 -2.21 -30.17
CA LYS A 403 24.03 -0.76 -29.99
C LYS A 403 24.26 -0.32 -28.54
N TYR A 404 24.33 -1.26 -27.58
CA TYR A 404 24.54 -0.94 -26.18
C TYR A 404 26.02 -0.65 -25.92
N GLN A 405 26.27 0.43 -25.19
CA GLN A 405 27.61 0.86 -24.78
C GLN A 405 28.00 0.27 -23.41
N VAL A 406 27.05 -0.33 -22.69
CA VAL A 406 27.26 -0.98 -21.40
C VAL A 406 26.59 -2.35 -21.36
N LEU A 407 27.18 -3.28 -20.62
CA LEU A 407 26.66 -4.65 -20.47
C LEU A 407 25.60 -4.77 -19.38
N GLU A 408 25.65 -3.89 -18.39
CA GLU A 408 24.74 -3.89 -17.24
C GLU A 408 24.32 -2.46 -16.91
N TRP A 409 23.07 -2.28 -16.52
CA TRP A 409 22.51 -0.99 -16.12
C TRP A 409 21.30 -1.17 -15.19
N GLU A 410 20.82 -0.07 -14.63
CA GLU A 410 19.67 -0.08 -13.72
C GLU A 410 18.49 0.70 -14.30
N VAL A 411 17.28 0.32 -13.90
CA VAL A 411 16.03 0.95 -14.31
C VAL A 411 15.16 1.21 -13.08
N PRO A 412 14.69 2.45 -12.85
CA PRO A 412 13.83 2.76 -11.72
C PRO A 412 12.39 2.31 -11.99
N VAL A 413 11.79 1.52 -11.11
CA VAL A 413 10.34 1.30 -11.06
C VAL A 413 9.75 2.36 -10.16
N VAL A 414 8.75 3.09 -10.66
CA VAL A 414 8.22 4.27 -9.96
C VAL A 414 6.71 4.19 -9.76
N GLU A 415 6.26 4.80 -8.68
CA GLU A 415 4.86 5.06 -8.38
C GLU A 415 4.54 6.51 -8.71
N VAL A 416 3.48 6.73 -9.48
CA VAL A 416 2.95 8.04 -9.81
C VAL A 416 1.71 8.30 -8.98
N VAL A 417 1.72 9.43 -8.27
CA VAL A 417 0.58 9.96 -7.53
C VAL A 417 0.00 11.11 -8.35
N SER A 418 -1.23 10.94 -8.82
CA SER A 418 -1.96 11.94 -9.60
C SER A 418 -3.24 12.39 -8.90
N GLU A 419 -3.63 13.64 -9.12
CA GLU A 419 -4.98 14.08 -8.76
C GLU A 419 -6.01 13.47 -9.70
N LEU A 420 -7.11 13.00 -9.12
CA LEU A 420 -8.30 12.68 -9.88
C LEU A 420 -9.02 14.00 -10.12
N GLU A 421 -9.07 14.43 -11.38
CA GLU A 421 -10.05 15.43 -11.78
C GLU A 421 -11.45 14.83 -11.59
N ASP A 422 -12.29 15.52 -10.83
CA ASP A 422 -13.71 15.21 -10.74
C ASP A 422 -14.30 15.25 -12.16
N GLN A 423 -14.65 14.09 -12.70
CA GLN A 423 -15.43 13.97 -13.94
C GLN A 423 -16.87 14.52 -13.79
N GLU A 424 -17.17 15.31 -12.76
CA GLU A 424 -18.47 15.96 -12.53
C GLU A 424 -18.53 17.42 -13.00
N LYS A 425 -17.56 17.93 -13.77
CA LYS A 425 -17.70 19.22 -14.48
C LYS A 425 -18.01 19.05 -15.97
N GLY A 426 -18.90 18.14 -16.30
CA GLY A 426 -19.26 17.84 -17.69
C GLY A 426 -20.68 17.33 -17.88
N ILE A 427 -21.69 18.09 -17.44
CA ILE A 427 -23.01 18.18 -18.10
C ILE A 427 -23.51 19.63 -18.02
#